data_AF-A0A962VBP5-F1
#
_entry.id   AF-A0A962VBP5-F1
#
_cell.length_a   1.000
_cell.length_b   1.000
_cell.length_c   1.000
_cell.angle_alpha   90.00
_cell.angle_beta   90.00
_cell.angle_gamma   90.00
#
_symmetry.space_group_name_H-M   'P 1'
#
loop_
_entity.id
_entity.type
_entity.pdbx_description
1 polymer ?
#
loop_
_entity_poly.entity_id
_entity_poly.type
_entity_poly.pdbx_seq_one_letter_code
_entity_poly.pdbx_strand_id
1 'polypeptide(L)'
;MLSKLKTLLSATVLISLGFTCQAQAQQELTAVHSFPSFLVYTQTFLALVDDINQRGEGIIKITVRGGPEAIGMFEQPQAVRDGVVDMSFIP
;
A
#
# COMPACT_ATOMS: atom_id res chain seq x y z
N MET A 1 24.34 -8.68 -46.36
CA MET A 1 22.96 -8.30 -45.93
C MET A 1 22.42 -9.19 -44.80
N LEU A 2 22.63 -10.51 -44.82
CA LEU A 2 22.14 -11.41 -43.76
C LEU A 2 22.72 -11.14 -42.35
N SER A 3 23.96 -10.66 -42.21
CA SER A 3 24.56 -10.37 -40.89
C SER A 3 23.90 -9.19 -40.19
N LYS A 4 23.63 -8.09 -40.92
CA LYS A 4 22.94 -6.90 -40.38
C LYS A 4 21.51 -7.22 -39.96
N LEU A 5 20.82 -8.09 -40.70
CA LEU A 5 19.46 -8.54 -40.38
C LEU A 5 19.41 -9.37 -39.08
N LYS A 6 20.42 -10.22 -38.84
CA LYS A 6 20.55 -10.96 -37.58
C LYS A 6 20.85 -10.04 -36.39
N THR A 7 21.73 -9.05 -36.59
CA THR A 7 22.02 -8.03 -35.56
C THR A 7 20.79 -7.19 -35.21
N LEU A 8 20.00 -6.79 -36.22
CA LEU A 8 18.73 -6.08 -36.04
C LEU A 8 17.68 -6.93 -35.31
N LEU A 9 17.55 -8.21 -35.65
CA LEU A 9 16.62 -9.12 -34.94
C LEU A 9 17.00 -9.31 -33.46
N SER A 10 18.29 -9.49 -33.16
CA SER A 10 18.76 -9.61 -31.78
C SER A 10 18.55 -8.33 -30.98
N ALA A 11 18.73 -7.15 -31.58
CA ALA A 11 18.49 -5.88 -30.92
C ALA A 11 17.01 -5.68 -30.53
N THR A 12 16.07 -6.07 -31.41
CA THR A 12 14.62 -5.95 -31.14
C THR A 12 14.16 -6.88 -30.02
N VAL A 13 14.73 -8.08 -29.91
CA VAL A 13 14.41 -9.03 -28.81
C VAL A 13 14.90 -8.52 -27.45
N LEU A 14 16.09 -7.90 -27.37
CA LEU A 14 16.57 -7.32 -26.12
C LEU A 14 15.74 -6.13 -25.64
N ILE A 15 15.20 -5.33 -26.56
CA ILE A 15 14.36 -4.17 -26.22
C ILE A 15 13.00 -4.64 -25.68
N SER A 16 12.39 -5.68 -26.24
CA SER A 16 11.09 -6.18 -25.76
C SER A 16 11.15 -6.86 -24.38
N LEU A 17 12.30 -7.41 -23.99
CA LEU A 17 12.53 -7.99 -22.66
C LEU A 17 12.68 -6.91 -21.55
N GLY A 18 13.06 -5.68 -21.90
CA GLY A 18 13.25 -4.59 -20.95
C GLY A 18 11.97 -3.91 -20.47
N PHE A 19 10.85 -4.06 -21.21
CA PHE A 19 9.59 -3.37 -20.90
C PHE A 19 8.70 -4.11 -19.88
N THR A 20 9.03 -5.34 -19.48
CA THR A 20 8.17 -6.16 -18.59
C THR A 20 8.54 -6.06 -17.11
N CYS A 21 9.68 -5.45 -16.77
CA CYS A 21 10.05 -5.20 -15.38
C CYS A 21 9.51 -3.83 -14.94
N GLN A 22 8.20 -3.74 -14.70
CA GLN A 22 7.71 -2.62 -13.89
C GLN A 22 8.15 -2.90 -12.45
N ALA A 23 9.08 -2.08 -11.94
CA ALA A 23 9.35 -2.05 -10.52
C ALA A 23 8.06 -1.61 -9.81
N GLN A 24 7.30 -2.58 -9.29
CA GLN A 24 6.16 -2.27 -8.45
C GLN A 24 6.71 -1.82 -7.09
N ALA A 25 6.64 -0.52 -6.84
CA ALA A 25 6.92 0.00 -5.51
C ALA A 25 5.88 -0.57 -4.54
N GLN A 26 6.34 -0.97 -3.34
CA GLN A 26 5.43 -1.34 -2.27
C GLN A 26 4.52 -0.15 -1.96
N GLN A 27 3.21 -0.40 -1.95
CA GLN A 27 2.23 0.63 -1.66
C GLN A 27 2.22 0.91 -0.15
N GLU A 28 2.47 2.15 0.24
CA GLU A 28 2.43 2.57 1.64
C GLU A 28 1.10 3.31 1.89
N LEU A 29 0.31 2.81 2.83
CA LEU A 29 -0.94 3.41 3.27
C LEU A 29 -0.88 3.72 4.77
N THR A 30 -1.67 4.69 5.21
CA THR A 30 -1.81 5.08 6.60
C THR A 30 -3.24 4.90 7.08
N ALA A 31 -3.41 4.46 8.32
CA ALA A 31 -4.73 4.23 8.90
C ALA A 31 -4.84 4.80 10.33
N VAL A 32 -6.06 5.08 10.75
CA VAL A 32 -6.42 5.41 12.15
C VAL A 32 -7.62 4.59 12.62
N HIS A 33 -7.76 4.42 13.93
CA HIS A 33 -8.91 3.75 14.54
C HIS A 33 -9.76 4.69 15.42
N SER A 34 -11.08 4.56 15.35
CA SER A 34 -11.99 5.47 16.08
C SER A 34 -12.07 5.24 17.59
N PHE A 35 -11.59 4.10 18.08
CA PHE A 35 -11.79 3.64 19.45
C PHE A 35 -10.49 3.36 20.19
N PRO A 36 -10.46 3.36 21.54
CA PRO A 36 -9.29 2.96 22.31
C PRO A 36 -8.79 1.55 21.96
N SER A 37 -7.48 1.33 22.05
CA SER A 37 -6.81 0.07 21.68
C SER A 37 -7.22 -1.15 22.52
N PHE A 38 -7.71 -0.94 23.74
CA PHE A 38 -8.16 -2.03 24.61
C PHE A 38 -9.52 -2.61 24.19
N LEU A 39 -10.30 -1.91 23.36
CA LEU A 39 -11.58 -2.42 22.89
C LEU A 39 -11.38 -3.51 21.82
N VAL A 40 -12.19 -4.57 21.91
CA VAL A 40 -12.09 -5.72 21.00
C VAL A 40 -12.19 -5.34 19.53
N TYR A 41 -12.98 -4.31 19.19
CA TYR A 41 -13.13 -3.82 17.82
C TYR A 41 -11.80 -3.30 17.26
N THR A 42 -11.07 -2.51 18.07
CA THR A 42 -9.75 -2.00 17.69
C THR A 42 -8.73 -3.12 17.61
N GLN A 43 -8.74 -4.06 18.55
CA GLN A 43 -7.83 -5.20 18.52
C GLN A 43 -8.03 -6.06 17.26
N THR A 44 -9.27 -6.31 16.86
CA THR A 44 -9.58 -7.02 15.61
C THR A 44 -9.09 -6.26 14.38
N PHE A 45 -9.27 -4.93 14.35
CA PHE A 45 -8.73 -4.10 13.26
C PHE A 45 -7.20 -4.14 13.19
N LEU A 46 -6.51 -4.04 14.33
CA LEU A 46 -5.04 -4.11 14.37
C LEU A 46 -4.55 -5.49 13.91
N ALA A 47 -5.18 -6.56 14.36
CA ALA A 47 -4.85 -7.92 13.93
C ALA A 47 -5.09 -8.11 12.41
N LEU A 48 -6.13 -7.49 11.85
CA LEU A 48 -6.38 -7.50 10.41
C LEU A 48 -5.27 -6.75 9.66
N VAL A 49 -4.85 -5.58 10.15
CA VAL A 49 -3.74 -4.82 9.55
C VAL A 49 -2.43 -5.63 9.59
N ASP A 50 -2.16 -6.31 10.69
CA ASP A 50 -0.98 -7.18 10.81
C ASP A 50 -1.03 -8.33 9.78
N ASP A 51 -2.18 -9.01 9.63
CA ASP A 51 -2.35 -10.07 8.63
C ASP A 51 -2.23 -9.55 7.19
N ILE A 52 -2.75 -8.36 6.89
CA ILE A 52 -2.60 -7.70 5.58
C ILE A 52 -1.13 -7.38 5.32
N ASN A 53 -0.41 -6.81 6.29
CA ASN A 53 1.00 -6.46 6.15
C ASN A 53 1.86 -7.71 5.94
N GLN A 54 1.60 -8.79 6.69
CA GLN A 54 2.31 -10.05 6.55
C GLN A 54 2.08 -10.69 5.18
N ARG A 55 0.83 -10.76 4.72
CA ARG A 55 0.50 -11.34 3.40
C ARG A 55 0.90 -10.43 2.24
N GLY A 56 1.03 -9.15 2.52
CA GLY A 56 1.28 -8.09 1.57
C GLY A 56 2.74 -7.66 1.47
N GLU A 57 3.69 -8.39 2.05
CA GLU A 57 5.12 -8.03 2.01
C GLU A 57 5.58 -7.71 0.58
N GLY A 58 6.19 -6.53 0.39
CA GLY A 58 6.64 -6.05 -0.92
C GLY A 58 5.53 -5.54 -1.85
N ILE A 59 4.26 -5.69 -1.48
CA ILE A 59 3.08 -5.23 -2.25
C ILE A 59 2.40 -4.06 -1.55
N ILE A 60 2.11 -4.19 -0.27
CA ILE A 60 1.41 -3.20 0.54
C ILE A 60 1.97 -3.14 1.96
N LYS A 61 1.93 -1.98 2.57
CA LYS A 61 2.16 -1.77 3.99
C LYS A 61 1.21 -0.71 4.52
N ILE A 62 0.48 -1.06 5.56
CA ILE A 62 -0.44 -0.18 6.26
C ILE A 62 0.22 0.19 7.59
N THR A 63 0.42 1.50 7.80
CA THR A 63 0.92 2.05 9.05
C THR A 63 -0.23 2.65 9.85
N VAL A 64 -0.54 2.07 11.00
CA VAL A 64 -1.55 2.62 11.92
C VAL A 64 -0.93 3.77 12.71
N ARG A 65 -1.48 4.98 12.58
CA ARG A 65 -0.96 6.22 13.18
C ARG A 65 -1.52 6.51 14.59
N GLY A 66 -2.31 5.57 15.12
CA GLY A 66 -3.00 5.67 16.41
C GLY A 66 -4.52 5.74 16.25
N GLY A 67 -5.19 6.24 17.28
CA GLY A 67 -6.64 6.41 17.29
C GLY A 67 -7.11 7.78 17.78
N PRO A 68 -8.12 7.86 18.67
CA PRO A 68 -8.69 9.13 19.10
C PRO A 68 -7.70 10.07 19.80
N GLU A 69 -6.58 9.54 20.30
CA GLU A 69 -5.46 10.30 20.86
C GLU A 69 -4.60 11.01 19.81
N ALA A 70 -4.62 10.55 18.56
CA ALA A 70 -3.88 11.14 17.43
C ALA A 70 -4.77 12.04 16.57
N ILE A 71 -5.99 11.60 16.26
CA ILE A 71 -7.01 12.35 15.52
C ILE A 71 -8.35 12.06 16.20
N GLY A 72 -9.06 13.10 16.64
CA GLY A 72 -10.32 12.96 17.37
C GLY A 72 -11.33 12.13 16.58
N MET A 73 -12.10 11.27 17.26
CA MET A 73 -12.98 10.27 16.62
C MET A 73 -13.85 10.85 15.49
N PHE A 74 -14.46 12.02 15.71
CA PHE A 74 -15.34 12.67 14.74
C PHE A 74 -14.59 13.45 13.65
N GLU A 75 -13.29 13.66 13.81
CA GLU A 75 -12.42 14.35 12.85
C GLU A 75 -11.83 13.38 11.82
N GLN A 76 -11.81 12.07 12.12
CA GLN A 76 -11.16 11.06 11.27
C GLN A 76 -11.75 10.97 9.84
N PRO A 77 -13.08 11.03 9.59
CA PRO A 77 -13.60 11.03 8.23
C PRO A 77 -13.14 12.25 7.41
N GLN A 78 -13.05 13.41 8.07
CA GLN A 78 -12.50 14.61 7.45
C GLN A 78 -11.01 14.46 7.17
N ALA A 79 -10.25 13.86 8.09
CA ALA A 79 -8.82 13.59 7.89
C ALA A 79 -8.56 12.68 6.67
N VAL A 80 -9.44 11.70 6.41
CA VAL A 80 -9.39 10.88 5.17
C VAL A 80 -9.68 11.74 3.95
N ARG A 81 -10.77 12.53 3.97
CA ARG A 81 -11.14 13.40 2.85
C ARG A 81 -10.02 14.39 2.48
N ASP A 82 -9.38 14.96 3.49
CA ASP A 82 -8.36 15.99 3.34
C ASP A 82 -6.96 15.35 3.06
N GLY A 83 -6.85 14.02 3.01
CA GLY A 83 -5.63 13.29 2.66
C GLY A 83 -4.56 13.24 3.75
N VAL A 84 -4.94 13.53 5.01
CA VAL A 84 -4.04 13.44 6.17
C VAL A 84 -3.70 11.98 6.50
N VAL A 85 -4.68 11.09 6.29
CA VAL A 85 -4.56 9.64 6.39
C VAL A 85 -5.33 8.98 5.25
N ASP A 86 -4.97 7.75 4.88
CA ASP A 86 -5.62 7.06 3.76
C ASP A 86 -6.88 6.33 4.20
N MET A 87 -6.93 5.86 5.46
CA MET A 87 -8.00 5.01 5.97
C MET A 87 -8.41 5.39 7.40
N SER A 88 -9.69 5.22 7.70
CA SER A 88 -10.20 5.29 9.08
C SER A 88 -11.09 4.07 9.35
N PHE A 89 -10.81 3.37 10.45
CA PHE A 89 -11.69 2.35 10.99
C PHE A 89 -12.79 3.02 11.82
N ILE A 90 -13.99 3.09 11.24
CA ILE A 90 -15.22 3.65 11.81
C ILE A 90 -16.29 2.54 11.95
N PRO A 91 -17.26 2.68 12.87
CA PRO A 91 -18.43 1.78 12.96
C PRO A 91 -19.29 1.73 11.70
#